data_AF-G1N4G9-F1
#
_entry.id   AF-G1N4G9-F1
#
_cell.length_a   1.000
_cell.length_b   1.000
_cell.length_c   1.000
_cell.angle_alpha   90.00
_cell.angle_beta   90.00
_cell.angle_gamma   90.00
#
_symmetry.space_group_name_H-M   'P 1'
#
loop_
_entity.id
_entity.type
_entity.pdbx_description
1 polymer ?
#
loop_
_entity_poly.entity_id
_entity_poly.type
_entity_poly.pdbx_seq_one_letter_code
_entity_poly.pdbx_strand_id
1 'polypeptide(L)'
;LSVILKIWGFAQENNTIDSGELDIGRRAIQEVPPGIFWRSQLFIDQPQFLKFNISLQKDALIGVYGRKGLPPSHTQYDFVELLDGSRLIAREQRTLLEAERAGRQTRSVSLHEAGFIQYLDSGIWHLAFYNDGKNAEQVSFNTIIIESVVECPRNCHGNGECVSGSCHCFPGFLGPDCSRAACPVLCSGNGQYSKGRCLCYSGWKGTECDVPATQCIDPQCGGRGICIMGSCACNSGYKGENCEEADCLDPACSSHGVCIHGECHCNPGWGGSNCEILKTLCPDQCSGHGTYLQESGTCTCDPNWTGPDCSNEICSVDCGTHGVCMGGTCRCEDGWTGTACNQRACHPRCAEHGTCKDGKCECSQGWNGEHCTIGRLAML
;
A
#
# COMPACT_ATOMS: atom_id res chain seq x y z
N LEU A 1 14.84 74.97 -3.21
CA LEU A 1 15.32 73.68 -3.75
C LEU A 1 15.88 72.89 -2.57
N SER A 2 15.13 71.95 -2.00
CA SER A 2 15.21 70.50 -2.33
C SER A 2 16.59 69.95 -1.93
N VAL A 3 16.79 68.99 -1.01
CA VAL A 3 16.08 67.71 -0.83
C VAL A 3 16.45 67.08 0.53
N ILE A 4 15.48 66.34 1.06
CA ILE A 4 15.50 65.39 2.19
C ILE A 4 16.44 64.21 1.91
N LEU A 5 17.23 63.76 2.89
CA LEU A 5 17.68 62.36 2.95
C LEU A 5 17.52 61.85 4.39
N LYS A 6 16.47 61.05 4.55
CA LYS A 6 16.00 60.38 5.75
C LYS A 6 16.02 58.89 5.43
N ILE A 7 17.07 58.18 5.83
CA ILE A 7 17.21 56.71 5.79
C ILE A 7 18.22 56.45 6.95
N TRP A 8 18.09 55.52 7.88
CA TRP A 8 17.77 54.08 7.83
C TRP A 8 16.97 53.71 9.10
N GLY A 9 15.97 52.85 9.15
CA GLY A 9 15.52 51.79 8.26
C GLY A 9 15.09 50.61 9.13
N PHE A 10 13.87 50.62 9.66
CA PHE A 10 13.26 49.44 10.30
C PHE A 10 13.01 48.40 9.21
N ALA A 11 13.74 47.28 9.24
CA ALA A 11 13.43 46.13 8.42
C ALA A 11 12.32 45.32 9.11
N GLN A 12 11.08 45.55 8.68
CA GLN A 12 9.93 44.74 9.06
C GLN A 12 9.87 43.55 8.11
N GLU A 13 10.59 42.47 8.42
CA GLU A 13 10.31 41.15 7.83
C GLU A 13 9.05 40.60 8.49
N ASN A 14 8.09 40.21 7.65
CA ASN A 14 6.68 40.47 7.88
C ASN A 14 5.96 39.62 8.94
N ASN A 15 6.63 39.01 9.93
CA ASN A 15 6.01 38.21 11.00
C ASN A 15 6.81 38.12 12.32
N THR A 16 7.87 38.93 12.52
CA THR A 16 8.75 38.82 13.70
C THR A 16 9.24 40.16 14.25
N ILE A 17 9.44 40.25 15.57
CA ILE A 17 10.05 41.37 16.30
C ILE A 17 11.34 40.85 16.92
N ASP A 18 12.49 41.42 16.56
CA ASP A 18 13.81 41.01 17.08
C ASP A 18 14.39 42.04 18.04
N SER A 19 14.62 41.65 19.29
CA SER A 19 15.26 42.52 20.29
C SER A 19 16.78 42.33 20.41
N GLY A 20 17.34 41.37 19.67
CA GLY A 20 18.77 41.07 19.68
C GLY A 20 19.22 40.34 20.95
N GLU A 21 20.46 40.59 21.35
CA GLU A 21 21.11 39.95 22.51
C GLU A 21 20.62 40.53 23.84
N LEU A 22 20.35 39.64 24.79
CA LEU A 22 19.88 39.94 26.13
C LEU A 22 20.79 39.27 27.18
N ASP A 23 21.21 40.04 28.18
CA ASP A 23 21.99 39.51 29.29
C ASP A 23 21.12 38.69 30.26
N ILE A 24 21.69 37.64 30.85
CA ILE A 24 21.02 36.88 31.92
C ILE A 24 20.69 37.82 33.09
N GLY A 25 19.50 37.70 33.67
CA GLY A 25 19.04 38.61 34.74
C GLY A 25 18.34 39.88 34.25
N ARG A 26 18.61 40.32 33.02
CA ARG A 26 18.04 41.55 32.49
C ARG A 26 16.56 41.35 32.13
N ARG A 27 15.72 42.29 32.57
CA ARG A 27 14.30 42.30 32.22
C ARG A 27 14.11 42.83 30.80
N ALA A 28 13.37 42.08 29.99
CA ALA A 28 12.92 42.48 28.68
C ALA A 28 11.38 42.63 28.68
N ILE A 29 10.86 43.59 27.91
CA ILE A 29 9.43 43.89 27.82
C ILE A 29 9.11 44.21 26.36
N GLN A 30 8.05 43.62 25.82
CA GLN A 30 7.58 43.88 24.46
C GLN A 30 6.07 43.68 24.37
N GLU A 31 5.42 44.53 23.57
CA GLU A 31 4.05 44.29 23.12
C GLU A 31 4.09 43.41 21.87
N VAL A 32 3.52 42.21 21.96
CA VAL A 32 3.57 41.19 20.92
C VAL A 32 2.21 41.12 20.22
N PRO A 33 2.09 41.49 18.94
CA PRO A 33 0.83 41.36 18.20
C PRO A 33 0.43 39.90 17.98
N PRO A 34 -0.86 39.61 17.73
CA PRO A 34 -1.34 38.28 17.37
C PRO A 34 -0.59 37.67 16.18
N GLY A 35 -0.17 36.41 16.30
CA GLY A 35 0.50 35.67 15.24
C GLY A 35 1.95 36.05 14.99
N ILE A 36 2.54 36.90 15.85
CA ILE A 36 3.92 37.39 15.70
C ILE A 36 4.85 36.72 16.72
N PHE A 37 6.07 36.43 16.29
CA PHE A 37 7.15 36.04 17.21
C PHE A 37 7.93 37.26 17.69
N TRP A 38 8.11 37.38 18.99
CA TRP A 38 9.10 38.25 19.60
C TRP A 38 10.34 37.45 20.00
N ARG A 39 11.50 37.78 19.45
CA ARG A 39 12.74 36.99 19.59
C ARG A 39 13.82 37.74 20.34
N SER A 40 14.62 36.97 21.07
CA SER A 40 15.82 37.44 21.77
C SER A 40 16.90 36.36 21.77
N GLN A 41 18.15 36.75 21.90
CA GLN A 41 19.30 35.85 21.98
C GLN A 41 19.88 35.91 23.39
N LEU A 42 20.14 34.75 23.98
CA LEU A 42 20.86 34.61 25.25
C LEU A 42 22.19 33.89 25.00
N PHE A 43 23.28 34.42 25.53
CA PHE A 43 24.55 33.72 25.59
C PHE A 43 24.69 33.00 26.93
N ILE A 44 24.91 31.70 26.89
CA ILE A 44 25.15 30.85 28.07
C ILE A 44 26.63 30.47 28.08
N ASP A 45 27.37 30.96 29.07
CA ASP A 45 28.81 30.73 29.22
C ASP A 45 29.10 29.30 29.72
N GLN A 46 28.38 28.84 30.73
CA GLN A 46 28.47 27.51 31.31
C GLN A 46 27.09 26.84 31.38
N PRO A 47 26.99 25.52 31.19
CA PRO A 47 25.71 24.82 31.29
C PRO A 47 25.08 25.01 32.68
N GLN A 48 23.85 25.53 32.71
CA GLN A 48 23.19 25.90 33.97
C GLN A 48 21.67 25.90 33.84
N PHE A 49 20.98 25.85 34.98
CA PHE A 49 19.54 26.03 35.03
C PHE A 49 19.19 27.52 35.08
N LEU A 50 18.27 27.94 34.21
CA LEU A 50 17.66 29.27 34.25
C LEU A 50 16.18 29.16 34.62
N LYS A 51 15.76 29.93 35.61
CA LYS A 51 14.35 30.23 35.86
C LYS A 51 13.94 31.42 35.03
N PHE A 52 12.99 31.20 34.14
CA PHE A 52 12.28 32.26 33.44
C PHE A 52 11.17 32.77 34.34
N ASN A 53 11.19 34.06 34.67
CA ASN A 53 10.07 34.72 35.31
C ASN A 53 9.40 35.61 34.26
N ILE A 54 8.15 35.32 33.94
CA ILE A 54 7.40 35.86 32.81
C ILE A 54 6.12 36.48 33.35
N SER A 55 5.89 37.74 33.02
CA SER A 55 4.64 38.42 33.36
C SER A 55 3.74 38.52 32.14
N LEU A 56 2.49 38.08 32.30
CA LEU A 56 1.45 38.06 31.27
C LEU A 56 0.15 38.72 31.74
N GLN A 57 -0.69 39.10 30.77
CA GLN A 57 -2.07 39.52 31.04
C GLN A 57 -2.99 38.29 31.28
N LYS A 58 -4.15 38.55 31.90
CA LYS A 58 -5.08 37.52 32.38
C LYS A 58 -5.62 36.56 31.30
N ASP A 59 -5.74 37.01 30.05
CA ASP A 59 -6.29 36.21 28.96
C ASP A 59 -5.25 35.94 27.85
N ALA A 60 -3.97 36.13 28.18
CA ALA A 60 -2.88 35.96 27.23
C ALA A 60 -2.64 34.46 26.93
N LEU A 61 -2.48 34.14 25.65
CA LEU A 61 -2.08 32.81 25.17
C LEU A 61 -0.71 32.93 24.51
N ILE A 62 0.34 32.67 25.28
CA ILE A 62 1.73 32.85 24.83
C ILE A 62 2.46 31.51 24.81
N GLY A 63 3.05 31.18 23.66
CA GLY A 63 4.01 30.08 23.54
C GLY A 63 5.43 30.61 23.65
N VAL A 64 6.23 30.04 24.56
CA VAL A 64 7.64 30.37 24.76
C VAL A 64 8.49 29.25 24.19
N TYR A 65 9.28 29.55 23.17
CA TYR A 65 10.11 28.59 22.45
C TYR A 65 11.58 28.89 22.70
N GLY A 66 12.39 27.84 22.83
CA GLY A 66 13.84 27.98 22.85
C GLY A 66 14.52 26.97 21.94
N ARG A 67 15.59 27.42 21.28
CA ARG A 67 16.42 26.57 20.42
C ARG A 67 17.87 27.03 20.43
N LYS A 68 18.80 26.10 20.51
CA LYS A 68 20.24 26.36 20.48
C LYS A 68 20.71 26.63 19.04
N GLY A 69 21.48 27.70 18.86
CA GLY A 69 22.18 28.05 17.61
C GLY A 69 21.33 28.61 16.46
N LEU A 70 20.02 28.31 16.38
CA LEU A 70 19.12 28.85 15.36
C LEU A 70 17.81 29.36 15.97
N PRO A 71 17.13 30.35 15.35
CA PRO A 71 15.80 30.77 15.76
C PRO A 71 14.80 29.60 15.78
N PRO A 72 13.94 29.48 16.81
CA PRO A 72 12.89 28.47 16.86
C PRO A 72 11.73 28.78 15.92
N SER A 73 10.95 27.75 15.59
CA SER A 73 9.66 27.83 14.89
C SER A 73 8.62 26.95 15.60
N HIS A 74 7.35 26.99 15.16
CA HIS A 74 6.30 26.11 15.71
C HIS A 74 6.61 24.60 15.60
N THR A 75 7.49 24.20 14.69
CA THR A 75 7.82 22.79 14.44
C THR A 75 9.28 22.45 14.73
N GLN A 76 10.12 23.44 15.00
CA GLN A 76 11.54 23.26 15.27
C GLN A 76 11.95 24.05 16.51
N TYR A 77 12.06 23.36 17.64
CA TYR A 77 12.44 23.91 18.93
C TYR A 77 13.08 22.81 19.78
N ASP A 78 13.88 23.20 20.77
CA ASP A 78 14.45 22.27 21.75
C ASP A 78 13.54 22.17 22.98
N PHE A 79 12.86 23.27 23.34
CA PHE A 79 11.80 23.28 24.34
C PHE A 79 10.67 24.26 23.97
N VAL A 80 9.48 23.99 24.49
CA VAL A 80 8.32 24.87 24.39
C VAL A 80 7.54 24.88 25.70
N GLU A 81 7.16 26.07 26.16
CA GLU A 81 6.27 26.27 27.29
C GLU A 81 5.04 27.06 26.87
N LEU A 82 3.87 26.49 27.11
CA LEU A 82 2.59 27.07 26.73
C LEU A 82 1.96 27.74 27.94
N LEU A 83 1.87 29.06 27.91
CA LEU A 83 1.37 29.88 29.00
C LEU A 83 -0.05 30.36 28.68
N ASP A 84 -0.98 30.00 29.56
CA ASP A 84 -2.37 30.44 29.54
C ASP A 84 -2.62 31.32 30.77
N GLY A 85 -2.74 32.63 30.54
CA GLY A 85 -2.93 33.64 31.58
C GLY A 85 -4.12 33.35 32.49
N SER A 86 -5.15 32.67 31.96
CA SER A 86 -6.39 32.40 32.70
C SER A 86 -6.19 31.33 33.77
N ARG A 87 -5.21 30.44 33.57
CA ARG A 87 -4.87 29.33 34.48
C ARG A 87 -3.89 29.74 35.58
N LEU A 88 -3.18 30.86 35.43
CA LEU A 88 -2.26 31.36 36.46
C LEU A 88 -3.00 31.84 37.72
N ILE A 89 -4.28 32.22 37.60
CA ILE A 89 -5.15 32.65 38.70
C ILE A 89 -5.40 31.52 39.73
N ALA A 90 -5.38 30.26 39.29
CA ALA A 90 -5.79 29.14 40.13
C ALA A 90 -4.80 28.82 41.27
N ARG A 91 -3.58 29.39 41.27
CA ARG A 91 -2.57 29.14 42.32
C ARG A 91 -2.61 30.13 43.49
N GLU A 92 -3.09 31.37 43.31
CA GLU A 92 -3.10 32.38 44.38
C GLU A 92 -4.41 32.47 45.16
N GLN A 93 -5.50 31.87 44.67
CA GLN A 93 -6.80 31.90 45.34
C GLN A 93 -6.88 31.05 46.63
N ARG A 94 -5.77 30.48 47.11
CA ARG A 94 -5.67 29.86 48.45
C ARG A 94 -5.09 30.79 49.52
N THR A 95 -4.50 31.94 49.17
CA THR A 95 -3.81 32.81 50.14
C THR A 95 -4.40 34.22 50.30
N LEU A 96 -5.36 34.63 49.45
CA LEU A 96 -5.93 35.99 49.47
C LEU A 96 -7.36 36.10 50.04
N LEU A 97 -7.97 35.00 50.51
CA LEU A 97 -9.30 35.05 51.16
C LEU A 97 -9.29 35.65 52.57
N GLU A 98 -8.12 36.06 53.10
CA GLU A 98 -8.01 36.69 54.43
C GLU A 98 -7.72 38.21 54.40
N ALA A 99 -7.46 38.82 53.22
CA ALA A 99 -6.95 40.19 53.16
C ALA A 99 -7.92 41.28 52.64
N GLU A 100 -9.09 40.95 52.07
CA GLU A 100 -10.02 41.97 51.55
C GLU A 100 -11.11 42.37 52.56
N ARG A 101 -10.68 43.00 53.66
CA ARG A 101 -11.57 43.82 54.52
C ARG A 101 -11.16 45.28 54.64
N ALA A 102 -10.24 45.78 53.82
CA ALA A 102 -9.87 47.19 53.83
C ALA A 102 -9.53 47.76 52.45
N GLY A 103 -10.35 48.72 51.98
CA GLY A 103 -9.88 49.86 51.19
C GLY A 103 -10.00 49.78 49.67
N ARG A 104 -10.88 50.63 49.11
CA ARG A 104 -10.92 51.00 47.68
C ARG A 104 -9.65 51.76 47.27
N GLN A 105 -8.96 51.34 46.20
CA GLN A 105 -8.18 52.21 45.32
C GLN A 105 -7.92 51.55 43.95
N THR A 106 -8.09 52.34 42.88
CA THR A 106 -7.63 52.19 41.48
C THR A 106 -7.20 50.80 40.98
N ARG A 107 -7.95 50.24 40.01
CA ARG A 107 -7.60 49.04 39.23
C ARG A 107 -6.21 49.18 38.60
N SER A 108 -5.19 48.64 39.25
CA SER A 108 -3.92 48.27 38.63
C SER A 108 -4.12 46.98 37.83
N VAL A 109 -3.60 46.93 36.61
CA VAL A 109 -3.56 45.72 35.78
C VAL A 109 -2.67 44.71 36.51
N SER A 110 -3.27 43.64 37.04
CA SER A 110 -2.56 42.58 37.75
C SER A 110 -1.66 41.82 36.77
N LEU A 111 -0.37 42.16 36.76
CA LEU A 111 0.70 41.41 36.09
C LEU A 111 0.89 40.08 36.84
N HIS A 112 0.65 38.94 36.20
CA HIS A 112 0.80 37.62 36.83
C HIS A 112 2.14 36.99 36.46
N GLU A 113 2.92 36.54 37.44
CA GLU A 113 4.21 35.86 37.25
C GLU A 113 4.00 34.36 36.96
N ALA A 114 4.16 33.97 35.69
CA ALA A 114 4.42 32.59 35.30
C ALA A 114 5.92 32.35 35.32
N GLY A 115 6.37 31.23 35.86
CA GLY A 115 7.78 30.88 35.75
C GLY A 115 8.03 29.40 35.60
N PHE A 116 8.98 29.08 34.72
CA PHE A 116 9.46 27.72 34.48
C PHE A 116 10.98 27.70 34.58
N ILE A 117 11.53 26.53 34.79
CA ILE A 117 12.97 26.31 34.92
C ILE A 117 13.39 25.46 33.73
N GLN A 118 14.47 25.87 33.07
CA GLN A 118 15.01 25.15 31.92
C GLN A 118 16.53 25.00 32.07
N TYR A 119 17.03 23.79 31.82
CA TYR A 119 18.46 23.55 31.68
C TYR A 119 18.91 23.97 30.28
N LEU A 120 19.97 24.77 30.20
CA LEU A 120 20.55 25.23 28.96
C LEU A 120 22.04 24.91 28.92
N ASP A 121 22.48 24.21 27.87
CA ASP A 121 23.90 24.01 27.59
C ASP A 121 24.60 25.33 27.21
N SER A 122 25.92 25.38 27.35
CA SER A 122 26.71 26.54 26.91
C SER A 122 26.55 26.80 25.40
N GLY A 123 26.49 28.07 25.02
CA GLY A 123 26.32 28.55 23.65
C GLY A 123 25.23 29.61 23.50
N ILE A 124 24.93 29.95 22.25
CA ILE A 124 23.90 30.92 21.89
C ILE A 124 22.54 30.22 21.82
N TRP A 125 21.59 30.74 22.60
CA TRP A 125 20.20 30.30 22.61
C TRP A 125 19.31 31.37 22.01
N HIS A 126 18.45 30.97 21.09
CA HIS A 126 17.41 31.82 20.55
C HIS A 126 16.10 31.52 21.28
N LEU A 127 15.53 32.55 21.90
CA LEU A 127 14.23 32.52 22.54
C LEU A 127 13.21 33.22 21.65
N ALA A 128 11.98 32.70 21.63
CA ALA A 128 10.89 33.34 20.93
C ALA A 128 9.57 33.23 21.71
N PHE A 129 8.88 34.35 21.87
CA PHE A 129 7.54 34.45 22.44
C PHE A 129 6.56 34.62 21.29
N TYR A 130 5.66 33.66 21.12
CA TYR A 130 4.60 33.69 20.13
C TYR A 130 3.27 34.02 20.78
N ASN A 131 2.57 35.01 20.24
CA ASN A 131 1.22 35.33 20.68
C ASN A 131 0.17 34.56 19.85
N ASP A 132 -0.43 33.53 20.44
CA ASP A 132 -1.53 32.74 19.86
C ASP A 132 -2.92 33.32 20.22
N GLY A 133 -2.94 34.44 20.93
CA GLY A 133 -4.14 35.17 21.30
C GLY A 133 -4.72 36.02 20.16
N LYS A 134 -5.86 36.65 20.43
CA LYS A 134 -6.55 37.54 19.47
C LYS A 134 -6.15 39.01 19.61
N ASN A 135 -5.56 39.39 20.74
CA ASN A 135 -5.20 40.76 21.08
C ASN A 135 -3.68 40.89 21.19
N ALA A 136 -3.17 42.12 21.06
CA ALA A 136 -1.77 42.39 21.36
C ALA A 136 -1.52 42.21 22.86
N GLU A 137 -0.48 41.46 23.21
CA GLU A 137 -0.19 41.09 24.59
C GLU A 137 1.14 41.73 25.02
N GLN A 138 1.13 42.43 26.17
CA GLN A 138 2.35 42.94 26.77
C GLN A 138 3.03 41.81 27.56
N VAL A 139 4.15 41.33 27.05
CA VAL A 139 4.94 40.24 27.65
C VAL A 139 6.21 40.84 28.26
N SER A 140 6.51 40.50 29.51
CA SER A 140 7.84 40.76 30.08
C SER A 140 8.46 39.51 30.63
N PHE A 141 9.78 39.37 30.51
CA PHE A 141 10.49 38.28 31.17
C PHE A 141 11.85 38.71 31.69
N ASN A 142 12.34 37.97 32.69
CA ASN A 142 13.73 37.98 33.11
C ASN A 142 14.17 36.56 33.49
N THR A 143 15.46 36.30 33.45
CA THR A 143 16.05 34.99 33.80
C THR A 143 16.78 35.05 35.13
N ILE A 144 16.77 33.97 35.90
CA ILE A 144 17.49 33.86 37.17
C ILE A 144 18.27 32.54 37.14
N ILE A 145 19.56 32.58 37.44
CA ILE A 145 20.40 31.37 37.52
C ILE A 145 19.98 30.56 38.76
N ILE A 146 19.81 29.25 38.59
CA ILE A 146 19.58 28.31 39.70
C ILE A 146 20.80 27.39 39.81
N GLU A 147 21.48 27.45 40.96
CA GLU A 147 22.71 26.70 41.23
C GLU A 147 22.48 25.19 41.43
N SER A 148 21.28 24.76 41.85
CA SER A 148 20.89 23.35 41.86
C SER A 148 19.37 23.17 41.93
N VAL A 149 18.82 22.33 41.05
CA VAL A 149 17.44 21.82 41.12
C VAL A 149 17.53 20.46 41.82
N VAL A 150 17.62 20.48 43.15
CA VAL A 150 17.84 19.24 43.94
C VAL A 150 16.56 18.40 44.02
N GLU A 151 15.40 19.00 43.80
CA GLU A 151 14.10 18.32 43.79
C GLU A 151 13.40 18.48 42.45
N CYS A 152 12.96 17.36 41.89
CA CYS A 152 12.12 17.39 40.70
C CYS A 152 10.75 18.01 40.99
N PRO A 153 10.18 18.77 40.05
CA PRO A 153 8.89 19.41 40.22
C PRO A 153 7.82 18.38 40.60
N ARG A 154 7.22 18.54 41.79
CA ARG A 154 6.16 17.65 42.33
C ARG A 154 6.52 16.15 42.26
N ASN A 155 7.81 15.80 42.38
CA ASN A 155 8.32 14.44 42.27
C ASN A 155 7.81 13.70 41.01
N CYS A 156 7.75 14.42 39.88
CA CYS A 156 7.27 13.91 38.58
C CYS A 156 5.85 13.33 38.64
N HIS A 157 5.02 13.73 39.61
CA HIS A 157 3.69 13.14 39.87
C HIS A 157 3.69 11.61 40.04
N GLY A 158 4.86 10.99 40.27
CA GLY A 158 5.03 9.53 40.21
C GLY A 158 4.92 8.91 38.80
N ASN A 159 4.81 9.75 37.76
CA ASN A 159 4.66 9.34 36.35
C ASN A 159 5.97 9.49 35.56
N GLY A 160 7.13 9.49 36.23
CA GLY A 160 8.43 9.61 35.58
C GLY A 160 9.58 9.45 36.54
N GLU A 161 10.78 9.35 35.98
CA GLU A 161 12.04 9.27 36.72
C GLU A 161 12.64 10.67 36.90
N CYS A 162 13.03 10.99 38.12
CA CYS A 162 13.71 12.24 38.43
C CYS A 162 15.22 12.10 38.17
N VAL A 163 15.74 12.84 37.18
CA VAL A 163 17.16 12.86 36.84
C VAL A 163 17.65 14.31 36.89
N SER A 164 18.52 14.60 37.87
CA SER A 164 19.13 15.93 38.04
C SER A 164 18.14 17.10 38.06
N GLY A 165 16.99 16.94 38.72
CA GLY A 165 15.97 17.98 38.81
C GLY A 165 15.02 18.07 37.61
N SER A 166 15.18 17.20 36.61
CA SER A 166 14.28 17.08 35.45
C SER A 166 13.50 15.77 35.49
N CYS A 167 12.23 15.83 35.08
CA CYS A 167 11.36 14.65 35.02
C CYS A 167 11.41 13.98 33.65
N HIS A 168 11.89 12.73 33.62
CA HIS A 168 11.80 11.84 32.47
C HIS A 168 10.48 11.05 32.55
N CYS A 169 9.45 11.54 31.88
CA CYS A 169 8.11 10.96 31.97
C CYS A 169 8.02 9.55 31.39
N PHE A 170 7.28 8.68 32.08
CA PHE A 170 6.86 7.39 31.55
C PHE A 170 5.97 7.57 30.32
N PRO A 171 5.90 6.56 29.42
CA PRO A 171 5.00 6.60 28.27
C PRO A 171 3.57 6.96 28.67
N GLY A 172 2.95 7.88 27.93
CA GLY A 172 1.61 8.37 28.24
C GLY A 172 1.56 9.62 29.13
N PHE A 173 2.70 10.19 29.52
CA PHE A 173 2.76 11.42 30.33
C PHE A 173 3.71 12.46 29.74
N LEU A 174 3.36 13.74 29.90
CA LEU A 174 4.03 14.89 29.30
C LEU A 174 4.19 16.02 30.33
N GLY A 175 5.06 16.96 29.98
CA GLY A 175 5.27 18.19 30.73
C GLY A 175 6.38 18.08 31.77
N PRO A 176 6.76 19.20 32.39
CA PRO A 176 7.94 19.31 33.25
C PRO A 176 7.84 18.51 34.56
N ASP A 177 6.64 18.06 34.91
CA ASP A 177 6.36 17.28 36.11
C ASP A 177 5.51 16.03 35.84
N CYS A 178 5.38 15.62 34.58
CA CYS A 178 4.62 14.45 34.13
C CYS A 178 3.14 14.40 34.59
N SER A 179 2.55 15.56 34.87
CA SER A 179 1.15 15.66 35.31
C SER A 179 0.12 15.58 34.18
N ARG A 180 0.55 15.78 32.92
CA ARG A 180 -0.35 15.79 31.76
C ARG A 180 -0.35 14.44 31.06
N ALA A 181 -1.52 13.85 30.84
CA ALA A 181 -1.63 12.68 30.00
C ALA A 181 -1.30 13.02 28.53
N ALA A 182 -0.45 12.21 27.89
CA ALA A 182 -0.29 12.17 26.44
C ALA A 182 -1.51 11.45 25.87
N CYS A 183 -2.52 12.21 25.43
CA CYS A 183 -3.66 11.65 24.73
C CYS A 183 -3.54 12.00 23.23
N PRO A 184 -3.54 11.00 22.32
CA PRO A 184 -3.54 9.54 22.59
C PRO A 184 -2.17 9.02 23.08
N VAL A 185 -2.17 7.91 23.83
CA VAL A 185 -0.93 7.21 24.24
C VAL A 185 -0.32 6.59 22.99
N LEU A 186 0.77 7.18 22.49
CA LEU A 186 1.47 6.69 21.29
C LEU A 186 1.88 5.23 21.46
N CYS A 187 1.66 4.41 20.41
CA CYS A 187 2.00 2.99 20.39
C CYS A 187 1.37 2.18 21.53
N SER A 188 0.22 2.63 22.06
CA SER A 188 -0.52 1.97 23.14
C SER A 188 0.31 1.70 24.40
N GLY A 189 1.42 2.42 24.58
CA GLY A 189 2.40 2.19 25.65
C GLY A 189 3.28 0.94 25.48
N ASN A 190 3.09 0.18 24.41
CA ASN A 190 3.78 -1.09 24.13
C ASN A 190 4.82 -0.97 23.02
N GLY A 191 5.33 0.23 22.75
CA GLY A 191 6.34 0.44 21.75
C GLY A 191 6.99 1.81 21.82
N GLN A 192 8.06 1.97 21.03
CA GLN A 192 8.77 3.24 20.85
C GLN A 192 8.35 3.88 19.53
N TYR A 193 7.88 5.14 19.57
CA TYR A 193 7.59 5.89 18.36
C TYR A 193 8.87 6.45 17.74
N SER A 194 9.13 6.15 16.47
CA SER A 194 10.29 6.66 15.74
C SER A 194 10.00 6.78 14.24
N LYS A 195 10.36 7.92 13.63
CA LYS A 195 10.23 8.17 12.18
C LYS A 195 8.82 7.89 11.61
N GLY A 196 7.76 8.23 12.34
CA GLY A 196 6.39 8.09 11.85
C GLY A 196 5.75 6.71 12.08
N ARG A 197 6.41 5.79 12.78
CA ARG A 197 5.89 4.44 13.07
C ARG A 197 6.19 4.00 14.50
N CYS A 198 5.37 3.07 15.00
CA CYS A 198 5.64 2.38 16.25
C CYS A 198 6.56 1.17 16.06
N LEU A 199 7.58 1.09 16.92
CA LEU A 199 8.45 -0.07 17.08
C LEU A 199 7.98 -0.83 18.33
N CYS A 200 7.25 -1.93 18.14
CA CYS A 200 6.62 -2.64 19.24
C CYS A 200 7.64 -3.39 20.11
N TYR A 201 7.41 -3.39 21.42
CA TYR A 201 8.14 -4.23 22.35
C TYR A 201 7.80 -5.71 22.12
N SER A 202 8.67 -6.59 22.60
CA SER A 202 8.49 -8.04 22.49
C SER A 202 7.13 -8.46 23.06
N GLY A 203 6.36 -9.21 22.27
CA GLY A 203 5.02 -9.66 22.66
C GLY A 203 3.88 -8.79 22.15
N TRP A 204 4.16 -7.71 21.41
CA TRP A 204 3.17 -6.82 20.83
C TRP A 204 3.42 -6.58 19.33
N LYS A 205 2.36 -6.29 18.60
CA LYS A 205 2.36 -5.97 17.17
C LYS A 205 1.16 -5.10 16.81
N GLY A 206 1.00 -4.81 15.52
CA GLY A 206 0.04 -3.84 15.01
C GLY A 206 0.70 -2.47 14.81
N THR A 207 0.04 -1.59 14.07
CA THR A 207 0.55 -0.25 13.77
C THR A 207 0.66 0.60 15.03
N GLU A 208 -0.17 0.32 16.04
CA GLU A 208 -0.20 0.99 17.33
C GLU A 208 0.24 0.10 18.49
N CYS A 209 0.88 -1.05 18.22
CA CYS A 209 1.34 -2.01 19.24
C CYS A 209 0.27 -2.44 20.25
N ASP A 210 -0.98 -2.49 19.81
CA ASP A 210 -2.18 -2.79 20.59
C ASP A 210 -2.58 -4.26 20.53
N VAL A 211 -1.98 -5.02 19.61
CA VAL A 211 -2.29 -6.44 19.39
C VAL A 211 -1.21 -7.32 20.05
N PRO A 212 -1.57 -8.22 20.98
CA PRO A 212 -0.62 -9.20 21.50
C PRO A 212 -0.07 -10.09 20.39
N ALA A 213 1.20 -10.47 20.45
CA ALA A 213 1.86 -11.26 19.42
C ALA A 213 1.16 -12.62 19.16
N THR A 214 0.49 -13.18 20.17
CA THR A 214 -0.25 -14.45 20.12
C THR A 214 -1.63 -14.34 19.47
N GLN A 215 -2.10 -13.14 19.14
CA GLN A 215 -3.38 -12.89 18.50
C GLN A 215 -3.15 -12.36 17.08
N CYS A 216 -4.04 -12.67 16.13
CA CYS A 216 -3.91 -12.12 14.77
C CYS A 216 -4.40 -10.67 14.75
N ILE A 217 -3.84 -9.85 13.85
CA ILE A 217 -4.29 -8.46 13.67
C ILE A 217 -5.73 -8.46 13.16
N ASP A 218 -6.03 -9.35 12.21
CA ASP A 218 -7.40 -9.72 11.85
C ASP A 218 -7.76 -11.07 12.50
N PRO A 219 -8.65 -11.10 13.50
CA PRO A 219 -9.10 -12.35 14.12
C PRO A 219 -9.76 -13.34 13.15
N GLN A 220 -10.31 -12.84 12.04
CA GLN A 220 -10.98 -13.64 11.01
C GLN A 220 -10.07 -13.99 9.83
N CYS A 221 -8.83 -13.48 9.79
CA CYS A 221 -7.89 -13.72 8.70
C CYS A 221 -8.54 -13.52 7.32
N GLY A 222 -9.14 -12.34 7.10
CA GLY A 222 -9.82 -11.97 5.86
C GLY A 222 -11.11 -12.75 5.59
N GLY A 223 -11.58 -13.55 6.54
CA GLY A 223 -12.65 -14.54 6.36
C GLY A 223 -12.22 -15.77 5.56
N ARG A 224 -10.92 -15.92 5.31
CA ARG A 224 -10.34 -16.95 4.41
C ARG A 224 -9.19 -17.70 5.06
N GLY A 225 -9.16 -17.73 6.39
CA GLY A 225 -8.17 -18.47 7.15
C GLY A 225 -8.58 -18.66 8.59
N ILE A 226 -7.67 -19.24 9.36
CA ILE A 226 -7.84 -19.48 10.80
C ILE A 226 -6.63 -18.89 11.51
N CYS A 227 -6.88 -18.12 12.57
CA CYS A 227 -5.81 -17.58 13.39
C CYS A 227 -5.22 -18.67 14.30
N ILE A 228 -3.92 -18.94 14.18
CA ILE A 228 -3.20 -19.93 14.99
C ILE A 228 -1.99 -19.25 15.64
N MET A 229 -2.02 -19.11 16.96
CA MET A 229 -0.92 -18.51 17.76
C MET A 229 -0.44 -17.13 17.25
N GLY A 230 -1.33 -16.36 16.65
CA GLY A 230 -1.04 -15.02 16.13
C GLY A 230 -0.63 -14.96 14.67
N SER A 231 -0.58 -16.08 13.96
CA SER A 231 -0.37 -16.13 12.52
C SER A 231 -1.62 -16.68 11.83
N CYS A 232 -2.00 -16.10 10.69
CA CYS A 232 -3.11 -16.59 9.91
C CYS A 232 -2.68 -17.79 9.06
N ALA A 233 -3.35 -18.93 9.27
CA ALA A 233 -3.25 -20.08 8.38
C ALA A 233 -4.33 -19.95 7.31
N CYS A 234 -3.93 -19.67 6.07
CA CYS A 234 -4.84 -19.40 4.97
C CYS A 234 -5.47 -20.66 4.39
N ASN A 235 -6.72 -20.53 3.97
CA ASN A 235 -7.41 -21.55 3.18
C ASN A 235 -6.74 -21.69 1.81
N SER A 236 -6.88 -22.87 1.19
CA SER A 236 -6.39 -23.11 -0.17
C SER A 236 -6.88 -22.03 -1.14
N GLY A 237 -5.97 -21.54 -1.99
CA GLY A 237 -6.26 -20.45 -2.92
C GLY A 237 -5.99 -19.04 -2.40
N TYR A 238 -5.60 -18.87 -1.13
CA TYR A 238 -5.32 -17.56 -0.53
C TYR A 238 -3.96 -17.52 0.17
N LYS A 239 -3.36 -16.32 0.21
CA LYS A 239 -2.08 -16.01 0.85
C LYS A 239 -2.09 -14.58 1.42
N GLY A 240 -0.97 -14.18 2.01
CA GLY A 240 -0.80 -12.91 2.70
C GLY A 240 -0.81 -13.09 4.22
N GLU A 241 -0.47 -12.02 4.94
CA GLU A 241 -0.39 -12.04 6.41
C GLU A 241 -1.77 -12.23 7.06
N ASN A 242 -2.85 -11.79 6.38
CA ASN A 242 -4.23 -11.92 6.81
C ASN A 242 -5.09 -12.66 5.76
N CYS A 243 -4.49 -13.45 4.87
CA CYS A 243 -5.19 -14.22 3.82
C CYS A 243 -6.06 -13.37 2.87
N GLU A 244 -5.65 -12.13 2.66
CA GLU A 244 -6.34 -11.13 1.85
C GLU A 244 -6.04 -11.25 0.35
N GLU A 245 -4.92 -11.89 0.00
CA GLU A 245 -4.46 -12.03 -1.38
C GLU A 245 -4.89 -13.40 -1.95
N ALA A 246 -5.35 -13.40 -3.20
CA ALA A 246 -5.53 -14.63 -3.95
C ALA A 246 -4.16 -15.20 -4.34
N ASP A 247 -3.94 -16.50 -4.11
CA ASP A 247 -2.71 -17.16 -4.54
C ASP A 247 -2.76 -17.58 -6.01
N CYS A 248 -3.91 -18.09 -6.47
CA CYS A 248 -4.19 -18.40 -7.87
C CYS A 248 -5.07 -17.32 -8.51
N LEU A 249 -5.07 -17.27 -9.85
CA LEU A 249 -5.93 -16.35 -10.62
C LEU A 249 -7.42 -16.59 -10.36
N ASP A 250 -7.80 -17.86 -10.19
CA ASP A 250 -9.06 -18.27 -9.58
C ASP A 250 -8.77 -19.12 -8.33
N PRO A 251 -9.04 -18.62 -7.11
CA PRO A 251 -8.87 -19.37 -5.87
C PRO A 251 -9.64 -20.70 -5.82
N ALA A 252 -10.76 -20.80 -6.55
CA ALA A 252 -11.57 -22.01 -6.63
C ALA A 252 -11.24 -22.89 -7.84
N CYS A 253 -10.33 -22.45 -8.73
CA CYS A 253 -9.96 -23.15 -9.97
C CYS A 253 -11.19 -23.66 -10.74
N SER A 254 -12.14 -22.76 -11.04
CA SER A 254 -13.44 -23.02 -11.68
C SER A 254 -14.30 -24.07 -10.96
N SER A 255 -14.05 -24.34 -9.67
CA SER A 255 -14.62 -25.48 -8.92
C SER A 255 -14.27 -26.86 -9.51
N HIS A 256 -13.22 -26.91 -10.33
CA HIS A 256 -12.78 -28.08 -11.08
C HIS A 256 -11.31 -28.41 -10.83
N GLY A 257 -10.74 -27.87 -9.75
CA GLY A 257 -9.38 -28.17 -9.32
C GLY A 257 -9.09 -27.63 -7.92
N VAL A 258 -7.83 -27.68 -7.53
CA VAL A 258 -7.33 -27.14 -6.26
C VAL A 258 -6.13 -26.24 -6.55
N CYS A 259 -6.11 -25.05 -5.94
CA CYS A 259 -4.97 -24.14 -6.03
C CYS A 259 -3.85 -24.61 -5.10
N ILE A 260 -2.65 -24.80 -5.65
CA ILE A 260 -1.44 -25.16 -4.90
C ILE A 260 -0.29 -24.28 -5.42
N HIS A 261 0.27 -23.44 -4.53
CA HIS A 261 1.42 -22.56 -4.83
C HIS A 261 1.25 -21.70 -6.11
N GLY A 262 0.07 -21.10 -6.27
CA GLY A 262 -0.24 -20.24 -7.40
C GLY A 262 -0.61 -20.96 -8.71
N GLU A 263 -0.66 -22.29 -8.72
CA GLU A 263 -1.10 -23.09 -9.88
C GLU A 263 -2.37 -23.90 -9.57
N CYS A 264 -3.30 -23.93 -10.52
CA CYS A 264 -4.51 -24.74 -10.42
C CYS A 264 -4.25 -26.18 -10.88
N HIS A 265 -4.32 -27.11 -9.95
CA HIS A 265 -4.27 -28.54 -10.24
C HIS A 265 -5.67 -29.06 -10.55
N CYS A 266 -5.93 -29.33 -11.83
CA CYS A 266 -7.27 -29.69 -12.30
C CYS A 266 -7.65 -31.14 -12.00
N ASN A 267 -8.93 -31.32 -11.67
CA ASN A 267 -9.56 -32.63 -11.54
C ASN A 267 -9.57 -33.36 -12.90
N PRO A 268 -9.63 -34.70 -12.91
CA PRO A 268 -9.74 -35.47 -14.15
C PRO A 268 -10.90 -34.98 -15.03
N GLY A 269 -10.64 -34.84 -16.34
CA GLY A 269 -11.62 -34.31 -17.30
C GLY A 269 -11.64 -32.77 -17.40
N TRP A 270 -10.79 -32.06 -16.64
CA TRP A 270 -10.67 -30.61 -16.73
C TRP A 270 -9.24 -30.17 -17.07
N GLY A 271 -9.11 -28.98 -17.63
CA GLY A 271 -7.87 -28.40 -18.12
C GLY A 271 -7.96 -26.89 -18.27
N GLY A 272 -6.90 -26.29 -18.80
CA GLY A 272 -6.74 -24.83 -18.79
C GLY A 272 -6.00 -24.37 -17.54
N SER A 273 -5.60 -23.10 -17.52
CA SER A 273 -4.82 -22.53 -16.42
C SER A 273 -5.62 -22.38 -15.12
N ASN A 274 -6.95 -22.37 -15.21
CA ASN A 274 -7.87 -22.29 -14.07
C ASN A 274 -8.89 -23.43 -14.07
N CYS A 275 -8.62 -24.53 -14.77
CA CYS A 275 -9.53 -25.68 -14.89
C CYS A 275 -10.89 -25.35 -15.51
N GLU A 276 -10.94 -24.33 -16.36
CA GLU A 276 -12.14 -23.83 -17.05
C GLU A 276 -12.51 -24.66 -18.29
N ILE A 277 -11.54 -25.40 -18.84
CA ILE A 277 -11.71 -26.18 -20.05
C ILE A 277 -12.16 -27.58 -19.66
N LEU A 278 -13.40 -27.94 -19.99
CA LEU A 278 -13.82 -29.33 -19.98
C LEU A 278 -12.99 -30.05 -21.05
N LYS A 279 -12.04 -30.88 -20.62
CA LYS A 279 -11.39 -31.84 -21.51
C LYS A 279 -12.45 -32.88 -21.81
N THR A 280 -13.25 -32.64 -22.86
CA THR A 280 -14.00 -33.69 -23.51
C THR A 280 -13.04 -34.85 -23.71
N LEU A 281 -13.42 -36.03 -23.23
CA LEU A 281 -12.71 -37.28 -23.49
C LEU A 281 -12.86 -37.57 -25.01
N CYS A 282 -12.18 -36.76 -25.82
CA CYS A 282 -12.37 -36.59 -27.26
C CYS A 282 -13.83 -36.28 -27.71
N PRO A 283 -14.04 -35.77 -28.93
CA PRO A 283 -15.36 -35.79 -29.56
C PRO A 283 -15.72 -37.26 -29.78
N ASP A 284 -16.78 -37.75 -29.13
CA ASP A 284 -17.40 -39.07 -29.31
C ASP A 284 -16.42 -40.27 -29.44
N GLN A 285 -15.85 -40.75 -28.33
CA GLN A 285 -15.25 -42.08 -28.18
C GLN A 285 -14.62 -42.68 -29.47
N CYS A 286 -13.58 -42.03 -30.01
CA CYS A 286 -12.91 -42.49 -31.23
C CYS A 286 -13.85 -42.64 -32.44
N SER A 287 -14.66 -41.61 -32.69
CA SER A 287 -15.69 -41.57 -33.74
C SER A 287 -16.72 -42.70 -33.68
N GLY A 288 -16.87 -43.37 -32.53
CA GLY A 288 -17.71 -44.56 -32.36
C GLY A 288 -17.14 -45.85 -32.95
N HIS A 289 -15.86 -45.84 -33.37
CA HIS A 289 -15.17 -46.94 -34.04
C HIS A 289 -13.86 -47.32 -33.34
N GLY A 290 -13.80 -47.17 -32.02
CA GLY A 290 -12.64 -47.57 -31.24
C GLY A 290 -12.82 -47.41 -29.74
N THR A 291 -11.78 -47.79 -29.00
CA THR A 291 -11.71 -47.67 -27.55
C THR A 291 -10.64 -46.64 -27.16
N TYR A 292 -11.01 -45.68 -26.32
CA TYR A 292 -10.09 -44.65 -25.81
C TYR A 292 -9.24 -45.17 -24.64
N LEU A 293 -7.92 -45.02 -24.73
CA LEU A 293 -6.98 -45.37 -23.66
C LEU A 293 -6.60 -44.12 -22.86
N GLN A 294 -7.07 -44.06 -21.61
CA GLN A 294 -6.92 -42.90 -20.74
C GLN A 294 -5.46 -42.64 -20.30
N GLU A 295 -4.62 -43.69 -20.24
CA GLU A 295 -3.22 -43.57 -19.81
C GLU A 295 -2.31 -42.94 -20.87
N SER A 296 -2.54 -43.26 -22.15
CA SER A 296 -1.75 -42.74 -23.26
C SER A 296 -2.41 -41.55 -23.97
N GLY A 297 -3.71 -41.32 -23.73
CA GLY A 297 -4.48 -40.29 -24.42
C GLY A 297 -4.75 -40.60 -25.89
N THR A 298 -4.71 -41.87 -26.30
CA THR A 298 -4.83 -42.31 -27.70
C THR A 298 -6.02 -43.23 -27.92
N CYS A 299 -6.56 -43.23 -29.14
CA CYS A 299 -7.59 -44.18 -29.58
C CYS A 299 -6.99 -45.48 -30.10
N THR A 300 -7.57 -46.61 -29.70
CA THR A 300 -7.34 -47.92 -30.33
C THR A 300 -8.53 -48.22 -31.24
N CYS A 301 -8.31 -48.27 -32.55
CA CYS A 301 -9.40 -48.42 -33.52
C CYS A 301 -9.89 -49.86 -33.67
N ASP A 302 -11.19 -50.00 -33.92
CA ASP A 302 -11.83 -51.25 -34.28
C ASP A 302 -11.33 -51.74 -35.66
N PRO A 303 -11.49 -53.03 -35.99
CA PRO A 303 -11.11 -53.56 -37.29
C PRO A 303 -11.76 -52.77 -38.43
N ASN A 304 -10.96 -52.44 -39.44
CA ASN A 304 -11.31 -51.59 -40.58
C ASN A 304 -11.39 -50.08 -40.31
N TRP A 305 -10.85 -49.59 -39.18
CA TRP A 305 -10.75 -48.16 -38.90
C TRP A 305 -9.33 -47.76 -38.51
N THR A 306 -8.93 -46.53 -38.83
CA THR A 306 -7.59 -45.98 -38.59
C THR A 306 -7.63 -44.46 -38.41
N GLY A 307 -6.46 -43.89 -38.10
CA GLY A 307 -6.29 -42.48 -37.77
C GLY A 307 -6.32 -42.21 -36.26
N PRO A 308 -5.99 -40.98 -35.84
CA PRO A 308 -5.83 -40.62 -34.43
C PRO A 308 -7.13 -40.67 -33.63
N ASP A 309 -8.28 -40.58 -34.29
CA ASP A 309 -9.64 -40.61 -33.73
C ASP A 309 -10.53 -41.68 -34.37
N CYS A 310 -9.93 -42.63 -35.11
CA CYS A 310 -10.62 -43.73 -35.80
C CYS A 310 -11.71 -43.29 -36.79
N SER A 311 -11.58 -42.09 -37.35
CA SER A 311 -12.50 -41.57 -38.36
C SER A 311 -12.29 -42.13 -39.77
N ASN A 312 -11.16 -42.79 -40.04
CA ASN A 312 -10.82 -43.23 -41.39
C ASN A 312 -11.07 -44.73 -41.57
N GLU A 313 -11.93 -45.11 -42.51
CA GLU A 313 -12.14 -46.53 -42.88
C GLU A 313 -10.90 -47.08 -43.62
N ILE A 314 -10.46 -48.29 -43.27
CA ILE A 314 -9.38 -49.01 -43.94
C ILE A 314 -9.98 -49.74 -45.15
N CYS A 315 -9.47 -49.40 -46.33
CA CYS A 315 -9.85 -50.04 -47.59
C CYS A 315 -8.83 -51.10 -47.99
N SER A 316 -9.25 -52.06 -48.82
CA SER A 316 -8.33 -53.08 -49.37
C SER A 316 -7.21 -52.48 -50.24
N VAL A 317 -7.47 -51.32 -50.83
CA VAL A 317 -6.54 -50.54 -51.65
C VAL A 317 -6.77 -49.05 -51.42
N ASP A 318 -5.74 -48.22 -51.54
CA ASP A 318 -5.87 -46.76 -51.46
C ASP A 318 -6.71 -46.26 -52.64
N CYS A 319 -7.87 -45.65 -52.35
CA CYS A 319 -8.81 -45.15 -53.35
C CYS A 319 -8.33 -43.86 -54.06
N GLY A 320 -7.17 -43.33 -53.65
CA GLY A 320 -6.59 -42.12 -54.22
C GLY A 320 -7.49 -40.89 -54.02
N THR A 321 -7.22 -39.82 -54.78
CA THR A 321 -7.98 -38.56 -54.70
C THR A 321 -9.31 -38.57 -55.46
N HIS A 322 -9.62 -39.66 -56.17
CA HIS A 322 -10.77 -39.78 -57.08
C HIS A 322 -11.71 -40.92 -56.70
N GLY A 323 -11.61 -41.40 -55.46
CA GLY A 323 -12.45 -42.47 -54.95
C GLY A 323 -12.73 -42.28 -53.47
N VAL A 324 -13.92 -42.72 -53.06
CA VAL A 324 -14.33 -42.75 -51.64
C VAL A 324 -14.45 -44.22 -51.23
N CYS A 325 -13.88 -44.56 -50.08
CA CYS A 325 -14.03 -45.87 -49.49
C CYS A 325 -15.45 -46.08 -48.99
N MET A 326 -16.09 -47.16 -49.40
CA MET A 326 -17.37 -47.57 -48.83
C MET A 326 -17.45 -49.09 -48.75
N GLY A 327 -17.51 -49.63 -47.53
CA GLY A 327 -17.63 -51.07 -47.31
C GLY A 327 -16.41 -51.84 -47.81
N GLY A 328 -15.21 -51.30 -47.57
CA GLY A 328 -13.93 -51.91 -47.97
C GLY A 328 -13.60 -51.92 -49.47
N THR A 329 -14.44 -51.32 -50.32
CA THR A 329 -14.21 -51.15 -51.77
C THR A 329 -14.22 -49.67 -52.17
N CYS A 330 -13.37 -49.29 -53.12
CA CYS A 330 -13.34 -47.92 -53.63
C CYS A 330 -14.49 -47.67 -54.59
N ARG A 331 -15.32 -46.68 -54.29
CA ARG A 331 -16.26 -46.11 -55.25
C ARG A 331 -15.61 -44.92 -55.93
N CYS A 332 -15.40 -45.03 -57.23
CA CYS A 332 -14.75 -43.99 -58.02
C CYS A 332 -15.72 -42.86 -58.39
N GLU A 333 -15.18 -41.65 -58.49
CA GLU A 333 -15.84 -40.50 -59.08
C GLU A 333 -16.09 -40.71 -60.58
N ASP A 334 -17.07 -40.00 -61.15
CA ASP A 334 -17.40 -40.10 -62.56
C ASP A 334 -16.17 -39.75 -63.44
N GLY A 335 -15.87 -40.63 -64.40
CA GLY A 335 -14.68 -40.51 -65.25
C GLY A 335 -13.45 -41.25 -64.72
N TRP A 336 -13.54 -41.89 -63.55
CA TRP A 336 -12.50 -42.75 -62.99
C TRP A 336 -12.99 -44.19 -62.78
N THR A 337 -12.07 -45.13 -62.86
CA THR A 337 -12.32 -46.56 -62.75
C THR A 337 -11.09 -47.29 -62.21
N GLY A 338 -11.17 -48.62 -62.14
CA GLY A 338 -10.18 -49.47 -61.51
C GLY A 338 -10.41 -49.61 -60.00
N THR A 339 -9.79 -50.63 -59.40
CA THR A 339 -9.99 -50.96 -57.98
C THR A 339 -9.51 -49.87 -57.03
N ALA A 340 -8.57 -49.03 -57.45
CA ALA A 340 -8.00 -47.91 -56.70
C ALA A 340 -8.43 -46.53 -57.27
N CYS A 341 -9.40 -46.49 -58.18
CA CYS A 341 -9.89 -45.25 -58.80
C CYS A 341 -8.81 -44.36 -59.44
N ASN A 342 -7.71 -44.97 -59.86
CA ASN A 342 -6.55 -44.30 -60.44
C ASN A 342 -6.46 -44.43 -61.97
N GLN A 343 -7.48 -45.02 -62.61
CA GLN A 343 -7.55 -45.18 -64.05
C GLN A 343 -8.65 -44.27 -64.61
N ARG A 344 -8.36 -43.50 -65.65
CA ARG A 344 -9.39 -42.71 -66.33
C ARG A 344 -10.31 -43.64 -67.12
N ALA A 345 -11.61 -43.52 -66.89
CA ALA A 345 -12.62 -44.28 -67.61
C ALA A 345 -12.76 -43.75 -69.05
N CYS A 346 -12.80 -44.65 -70.03
CA CYS A 346 -13.19 -44.31 -71.39
C CYS A 346 -14.70 -44.39 -71.57
N HIS A 347 -15.23 -43.70 -72.58
CA HIS A 347 -16.63 -43.79 -72.97
C HIS A 347 -17.00 -45.27 -73.28
N PRO A 348 -18.18 -45.77 -72.86
CA PRO A 348 -18.52 -47.20 -73.00
C PRO A 348 -18.41 -47.77 -74.42
N ARG A 349 -18.77 -46.97 -75.44
CA ARG A 349 -18.69 -47.36 -76.86
C ARG A 349 -17.27 -47.57 -77.39
N CYS A 350 -16.26 -47.11 -76.65
CA CYS A 350 -14.85 -47.34 -76.95
C CYS A 350 -14.52 -48.83 -77.06
N ALA A 351 -15.13 -49.66 -76.20
CA ALA A 351 -14.84 -51.09 -76.10
C ALA A 351 -15.40 -51.91 -77.29
N GLU A 352 -16.29 -51.33 -78.10
CA GLU A 352 -16.86 -52.01 -79.27
C GLU A 352 -15.83 -52.11 -80.41
N HIS A 353 -15.11 -51.00 -80.68
CA HIS A 353 -14.23 -50.88 -81.85
C HIS A 353 -12.89 -50.18 -81.55
N GLY A 354 -12.46 -50.14 -80.29
CA GLY A 354 -11.20 -49.53 -79.86
C GLY A 354 -10.67 -50.12 -78.55
N THR A 355 -9.47 -49.69 -78.16
CA THR A 355 -8.85 -50.01 -76.88
C THR A 355 -8.71 -48.74 -76.06
N CYS A 356 -9.17 -48.78 -74.80
CA CYS A 356 -9.01 -47.65 -73.88
C CYS A 356 -7.56 -47.55 -73.39
N LYS A 357 -6.93 -46.39 -73.58
CA LYS A 357 -5.65 -46.05 -72.96
C LYS A 357 -5.72 -44.67 -72.34
N ASP A 358 -5.58 -44.60 -71.01
CA ASP A 358 -5.56 -43.38 -70.21
C ASP A 358 -6.73 -42.41 -70.52
N GLY A 359 -7.96 -42.94 -70.57
CA GLY A 359 -9.17 -42.16 -70.86
C GLY A 359 -9.37 -41.80 -72.34
N LYS A 360 -8.45 -42.18 -73.24
CA LYS A 360 -8.56 -41.98 -74.69
C LYS A 360 -8.78 -43.31 -75.42
N CYS A 361 -9.64 -43.27 -76.44
CA CYS A 361 -9.90 -44.42 -77.29
C CYS A 361 -8.89 -44.50 -78.43
N GLU A 362 -8.14 -45.60 -78.49
CA GLU A 362 -7.34 -45.97 -79.65
C GLU A 362 -8.18 -46.87 -80.56
N CYS A 363 -8.56 -46.36 -81.73
CA CYS A 363 -9.48 -47.06 -82.62
C CYS A 363 -8.80 -48.21 -83.38
N SER A 364 -9.54 -49.31 -83.53
CA SER A 364 -9.14 -50.43 -84.37
C SER A 364 -9.18 -50.06 -85.86
N GLN A 365 -8.43 -50.81 -86.69
CA GLN A 365 -8.25 -50.48 -88.10
C GLN A 365 -9.58 -50.38 -88.86
N GLY A 366 -9.88 -49.21 -89.43
CA GLY A 366 -11.12 -48.94 -90.14
C GLY A 366 -12.16 -48.12 -89.36
N TRP A 367 -11.88 -47.78 -88.10
CA TRP A 367 -12.72 -46.96 -87.22
C TRP A 367 -12.01 -45.66 -86.84
N ASN A 368 -12.77 -44.58 -86.71
CA ASN A 368 -12.30 -43.24 -86.36
C ASN A 368 -13.28 -42.52 -85.41
N GLY A 369 -12.92 -41.32 -84.98
CA GLY A 369 -13.70 -40.50 -84.04
C GLY A 369 -13.25 -40.69 -82.59
N GLU A 370 -13.68 -39.79 -81.71
CA GLU A 370 -13.27 -39.73 -80.29
C GLU A 370 -13.61 -41.01 -79.50
N HIS A 371 -14.66 -41.72 -79.92
CA HIS A 371 -15.12 -42.96 -79.29
C HIS A 371 -15.12 -44.16 -80.25
N CYS A 372 -14.41 -44.05 -81.38
CA CYS A 372 -14.28 -45.12 -82.38
C CYS A 372 -15.60 -45.61 -83.00
N THR A 373 -16.60 -44.73 -83.08
CA THR A 373 -17.93 -45.04 -83.62
C THR A 373 -18.09 -44.71 -85.11
N ILE A 374 -17.07 -44.14 -85.77
CA ILE A 374 -17.15 -43.75 -87.19
C ILE A 374 -16.41 -44.79 -88.04
N GLY A 375 -17.16 -45.65 -88.73
CA GLY A 375 -16.60 -46.66 -89.63
C GLY A 375 -16.28 -46.11 -91.02
N ARG A 376 -15.25 -46.65 -91.70
CA ARG A 376 -14.78 -46.22 -93.04
C ARG A 376 -15.85 -46.31 -94.16
N LEU A 377 -16.92 -47.08 -93.96
CA LEU A 377 -18.09 -47.14 -94.86
C LEU A 377 -19.02 -45.92 -94.75
N ALA A 378 -18.86 -45.08 -93.73
CA ALA A 378 -19.68 -43.87 -93.52
C ALA A 378 -19.07 -42.60 -94.14
N MET A 379 -17.90 -42.69 -94.81
CA MET A 379 -17.24 -41.56 -95.49
C MET A 379 -17.24 -41.68 -97.03
N LEU A 380 -18.09 -42.53 -97.62
CA LEU A 380 -18.33 -42.60 -99.06
C LEU A 380 -19.71 -42.05 -99.41
#